data_AF-A0A260UP82-F1
#
_entry.id   AF-A0A260UP82-F1
#
_cell.length_a   1.000
_cell.length_b   1.000
_cell.length_c   1.000
_cell.angle_alpha   90.00
_cell.angle_beta   90.00
_cell.angle_gamma   90.00
#
_symmetry.space_group_name_H-M   'P 1'
#
loop_
_entity.id
_entity.type
_entity.pdbx_description
1 polymer ?
#
loop_
_entity_poly.entity_id
_entity_poly.type
_entity_poly.pdbx_seq_one_letter_code
_entity_poly.pdbx_strand_id
1 'polypeptide(L)'
;MTAVAMQKLGDALVDFAVTWEPFGGAPSAEVFVEFGLDMGEYKRRLFARLSKPDRAGAIDPELRGRLIAYSLRAVERPRRFGE
;
A
#
# COMPACT_ATOMS: atom_id res chain seq x y z
N MET A 1 10.61 20.00 -10.84
CA MET A 1 9.95 18.78 -10.32
C MET A 1 11.04 17.80 -9.97
N THR A 2 11.39 17.70 -8.69
CA THR A 2 12.48 16.85 -8.24
C THR A 2 11.97 15.42 -8.19
N ALA A 3 12.36 14.60 -9.17
CA ALA A 3 12.27 13.16 -9.05
C ALA A 3 13.17 12.76 -7.87
N VAL A 4 12.57 12.55 -6.70
CA VAL A 4 13.21 11.79 -5.62
C VAL A 4 13.51 10.43 -6.26
N ALA A 5 14.78 10.11 -6.40
CA ALA A 5 15.23 8.79 -6.82
C ALA A 5 14.62 7.78 -5.84
N MET A 6 13.50 7.17 -6.26
CA MET A 6 12.79 6.16 -5.51
C MET A 6 13.70 4.95 -5.53
N GLN A 7 14.50 4.80 -4.48
CA GLN A 7 15.23 3.57 -4.19
C GLN A 7 14.17 2.46 -4.22
N LYS A 8 14.11 1.72 -5.32
CA LYS A 8 13.12 0.65 -5.54
C LYS A 8 13.30 -0.31 -4.37
N LEU A 9 12.33 -0.42 -3.47
CA LEU A 9 12.38 -1.23 -2.25
C LEU A 9 12.46 -2.74 -2.56
N GLY A 10 12.57 -3.10 -3.84
CA GLY A 10 12.58 -4.46 -4.36
C GLY A 10 11.23 -5.15 -4.21
N ASP A 11 10.19 -4.41 -3.82
CA ASP A 11 8.83 -4.91 -3.61
C ASP A 11 7.83 -3.94 -4.21
N ALA A 12 7.28 -4.32 -5.35
CA ALA A 12 6.34 -3.51 -6.11
C ALA A 12 5.11 -3.08 -5.27
N LEU A 13 4.66 -3.91 -4.32
CA LEU A 13 3.54 -3.55 -3.44
C LEU A 13 3.89 -2.35 -2.55
N VAL A 14 5.11 -2.34 -2.02
CA VAL A 14 5.56 -1.30 -1.11
C VAL A 14 5.91 -0.03 -1.89
N ASP A 15 6.61 -0.16 -3.02
CA ASP A 15 6.94 0.96 -3.91
C ASP A 15 5.68 1.71 -4.36
N PHE A 16 4.64 0.96 -4.73
CA PHE A 16 3.35 1.51 -5.09
C PHE A 16 2.67 2.19 -3.90
N ALA A 17 2.66 1.54 -2.73
CA ALA A 17 2.07 2.14 -1.53
C ALA A 17 2.74 3.46 -1.13
N VAL A 18 4.08 3.54 -1.24
CA VAL A 18 4.85 4.76 -0.99
C VAL A 18 4.47 5.89 -1.96
N THR A 19 4.28 5.55 -3.24
CA THR A 19 3.85 6.53 -4.26
C THR A 19 2.50 7.16 -3.92
N TRP A 20 1.58 6.38 -3.36
CA TRP A 20 0.24 6.83 -3.02
C TRP A 20 0.08 7.35 -1.58
N GLU A 21 1.11 7.23 -0.74
CA GLU A 21 1.07 7.64 0.67
C GLU A 21 0.68 9.11 0.87
N PRO A 22 1.21 10.08 0.09
CA PRO A 22 0.83 11.50 0.22
C PRO A 22 -0.65 11.78 -0.04
N PHE A 23 -1.33 10.88 -0.76
CA PHE A 23 -2.76 10.99 -1.10
C PHE A 23 -3.65 10.20 -0.12
N GLY A 24 -3.06 9.61 0.94
CA GLY A 24 -3.76 8.76 1.90
C GLY A 24 -3.92 7.31 1.47
N GLY A 25 -3.25 6.91 0.38
CA GLY A 25 -3.22 5.55 -0.15
C GLY A 25 -3.89 5.39 -1.51
N ALA A 26 -3.62 4.25 -2.16
CA ALA A 26 -4.07 4.01 -3.52
C ALA A 26 -5.58 3.74 -3.60
N PRO A 27 -6.26 4.21 -4.65
CA PRO A 27 -7.64 3.82 -4.94
C PRO A 27 -7.71 2.37 -5.45
N SER A 28 -8.86 1.71 -5.26
CA SER A 28 -9.04 0.29 -5.60
C SER A 28 -8.94 -0.01 -7.09
N ALA A 29 -9.36 0.92 -7.95
CA ALA A 29 -9.24 0.76 -9.39
C ALA A 29 -7.77 0.68 -9.83
N GLU A 30 -6.90 1.56 -9.32
CA GLU A 30 -5.47 1.58 -9.63
C GLU A 30 -4.76 0.32 -9.09
N VAL A 31 -5.12 -0.13 -7.89
CA VAL A 31 -4.62 -1.40 -7.33
C VAL A 31 -4.98 -2.59 -8.23
N PHE A 32 -6.21 -2.61 -8.75
CA PHE A 32 -6.67 -3.68 -9.64
C PHE A 32 -5.96 -3.62 -11.00
N VAL A 33 -5.77 -2.43 -11.56
CA VAL A 33 -5.04 -2.25 -12.83
C VAL A 33 -3.58 -2.69 -12.70
N GLU A 34 -2.90 -2.28 -11.63
CA GLU A 34 -1.47 -2.55 -11.44
C GLU A 34 -1.18 -4.00 -11.04
N PHE A 35 -2.00 -4.59 -10.16
CA PHE A 35 -1.71 -5.90 -9.55
C PHE A 35 -2.73 -7.01 -9.84
N GLY A 36 -3.89 -6.68 -10.42
CA GLY A 36 -5.00 -7.62 -10.56
C GLY A 36 -5.60 -8.07 -9.22
N LEU A 37 -5.43 -7.28 -8.15
CA LEU A 37 -5.88 -7.60 -6.80
C LEU A 37 -7.07 -6.73 -6.41
N ASP A 38 -7.97 -7.28 -5.59
CA ASP A 38 -8.89 -6.44 -4.84
C ASP A 38 -8.17 -5.69 -3.70
N MET A 39 -8.77 -4.61 -3.22
CA MET A 39 -8.17 -3.77 -2.18
C MET A 39 -7.88 -4.52 -0.87
N GLY A 40 -8.71 -5.49 -0.50
CA GLY A 40 -8.50 -6.28 0.71
C GLY A 40 -7.28 -7.17 0.58
N GLU A 41 -7.14 -7.87 -0.54
CA GLU A 41 -5.99 -8.71 -0.85
C GLU A 41 -4.70 -7.89 -0.91
N TYR A 42 -4.74 -6.73 -1.58
CA TYR A 42 -3.61 -5.81 -1.65
C TYR A 42 -3.15 -5.35 -0.26
N LYS A 43 -4.06 -4.84 0.57
CA LYS A 43 -3.74 -4.39 1.93
C LYS A 43 -3.21 -5.51 2.81
N ARG A 44 -3.77 -6.73 2.69
CA ARG A 44 -3.29 -7.91 3.43
C ARG A 44 -1.84 -8.25 3.05
N ARG A 45 -1.54 -8.27 1.75
CA ARG A 45 -0.18 -8.54 1.26
C ARG A 45 0.79 -7.44 1.66
N LEU A 46 0.38 -6.17 1.55
CA LEU A 46 1.18 -5.03 1.97
C LEU A 46 1.53 -5.11 3.47
N PHE A 47 0.55 -5.37 4.33
CA PHE A 47 0.78 -5.55 5.76
C PHE A 47 1.77 -6.69 6.05
N ALA A 48 1.60 -7.84 5.38
CA ALA A 48 2.49 -8.99 5.54
C ALA A 48 3.93 -8.67 5.11
N ARG A 49 4.13 -7.82 4.09
CA ARG A 49 5.47 -7.36 3.67
C ARG A 49 6.08 -6.39 4.67
N LEU A 50 5.31 -5.41 5.14
CA LEU A 50 5.76 -4.41 6.12
C LEU A 50 6.07 -5.01 7.48
N SER A 51 5.43 -6.13 7.83
CA SER A 51 5.65 -6.86 9.08
C SER A 51 6.93 -7.69 9.10
N LYS A 52 7.60 -7.88 7.96
CA LYS A 52 8.85 -8.66 7.91
C LYS A 52 10.05 -7.81 8.37
N PRO A 53 10.89 -8.31 9.30
CA PRO A 53 12.01 -7.57 9.87
C PRO A 53 13.10 -7.23 8.83
N ASP A 54 13.30 -8.10 7.84
CA ASP A 54 14.32 -7.94 6.80
C ASP A 54 14.13 -6.68 5.94
N ARG A 55 12.87 -6.24 5.78
CA ARG A 55 12.48 -5.04 5.02
C ARG A 55 12.29 -3.80 5.89
N ALA A 56 12.30 -3.97 7.22
CA ALA A 56 12.07 -2.88 8.16
C ALA A 56 13.22 -1.87 8.22
N GLY A 57 14.44 -2.28 7.84
CA GLY A 57 15.61 -1.38 7.78
C GLY A 57 15.70 -0.52 6.52
N ALA A 58 14.91 -0.83 5.48
CA ALA A 58 14.97 -0.12 4.19
C ALA A 58 13.94 1.01 4.04
N ILE A 59 12.99 1.10 4.97
CA ILE A 59 11.90 2.08 4.94
C ILE A 59 12.00 2.92 6.21
N ASP A 60 11.81 4.22 6.08
CA ASP A 60 11.66 5.13 7.21
C ASP A 60 10.60 4.61 8.21
N PRO A 61 10.88 4.56 9.52
CA PRO A 61 9.96 4.01 10.52
C PRO A 61 8.61 4.71 10.57
N GLU A 62 8.55 6.02 10.37
CA GLU A 62 7.29 6.78 10.41
C GLU A 62 6.44 6.46 9.16
N LEU A 63 7.06 6.47 7.98
CA LEU A 63 6.43 6.06 6.73
C LEU A 63 5.91 4.63 6.83
N ARG A 64 6.71 3.70 7.34
CA ARG A 64 6.29 2.32 7.59
C ARG A 64 5.06 2.26 8.51
N GLY A 65 5.04 3.06 9.58
CA GLY A 65 3.89 3.17 10.47
C GLY A 65 2.62 3.62 9.76
N ARG A 66 2.70 4.64 8.90
CA ARG A 66 1.57 5.14 8.11
C ARG A 66 1.05 4.10 7.12
N LEU A 67 1.95 3.38 6.44
CA LEU A 67 1.56 2.31 5.51
C LEU A 67 0.93 1.10 6.23
N ILE A 68 1.39 0.77 7.44
CA ILE A 68 0.75 -0.25 8.29
C ILE A 68 -0.66 0.21 8.67
N ALA A 69 -0.82 1.45 9.14
CA ALA A 69 -2.12 2.00 9.49
C ALA A 69 -3.08 1.98 8.28
N TYR A 70 -2.62 2.38 7.09
CA TYR A 70 -3.39 2.28 5.85
C TYR A 70 -3.84 0.84 5.54
N SER A 71 -2.94 -0.13 5.73
CA SER A 71 -3.22 -1.55 5.47
C SER A 71 -4.29 -2.12 6.42
N LEU A 72 -4.37 -1.59 7.65
CA LEU A 72 -5.34 -2.02 8.66
C LEU A 72 -6.68 -1.28 8.57
N ARG A 73 -6.76 -0.17 7.83
CA ARG A 73 -8.04 0.54 7.61
C ARG A 73 -9.03 -0.39 6.93
N ALA A 74 -10.22 -0.50 7.52
CA ALA A 74 -11.33 -1.23 6.93
C ALA A 74 -11.48 -0.82 5.46
N VAL A 75 -11.51 -1.81 4.57
CA VAL A 75 -11.95 -1.57 3.21
C VAL A 75 -13.44 -1.30 3.36
N GLU A 76 -13.86 -0.07 3.05
CA GLU A 76 -15.28 0.21 2.86
C GLU A 76 -15.75 -0.76 1.78
N ARG A 77 -16.40 -1.85 2.21
CA ARG A 77 -17.08 -2.75 1.30
C ARG A 77 -18.10 -1.83 0.62
N PRO A 78 -18.06 -1.66 -0.71
CA PRO A 78 -19.14 -0.95 -1.37
C PRO A 78 -20.41 -1.67 -0.92
N ARG A 79 -21.30 -0.96 -0.21
CA ARG A 79 -22.61 -1.50 0.14
C ARG A 79 -23.18 -2.00 -1.18
N ARG A 80 -23.50 -3.30 -1.25
CA ARG A 80 -24.19 -3.87 -2.40
C ARG A 80 -25.44 -3.02 -2.59
N PHE A 81 -25.41 -2.10 -3.55
CA PHE A 81 -26.56 -1.32 -3.93
C PHE A 81 -27.33 -2.21 -4.89
N GLY A 82 -28.37 -2.88 -4.37
CA GLY A 82 -29.17 -3.82 -5.14
C GLY A 82 -29.94 -4.79 -4.25
N GLU A 83 -31.02 -4.29 -3.66
CA GLU A 83 -32.29 -5.02 -3.48
C GLU A 83 -33.41 -4.13 -4.00
#